data_AF-A0A1V4QYS3-F1
#
_entry.id   AF-A0A1V4QYS3-F1
#
_cell.length_a   1.000
_cell.length_b   1.000
_cell.length_c   1.000
_cell.angle_alpha   90.00
_cell.angle_beta   90.00
_cell.angle_gamma   90.00
#
_symmetry.space_group_name_H-M   'P 1'
#
loop_
_entity.id
_entity.type
_entity.pdbx_description
1 polymer ?
#
loop_
_entity_poly.entity_id
_entity_poly.type
_entity_poly.pdbx_seq_one_letter_code
_entity_poly.pdbx_strand_id
1 'polypeptide(L)'
;MNLEYSFQAPSAGAAGGLAEPLLVLPVTNDGVVIMDVTSYLHRTIIHGKGTFRDEKGVLVTVTAKNAKVEVHTDAPGGGRIQRLVVRGRAANASVTVTTHGGHTRAEYIGITGQLGSFNARTTDLLGDMDIARGLTKLHLGNVSGEHVIDIGTPLKPKAAVSITLGRVADLSIRTDTPIRSLKVVDWRDTGGLGDRLEAPWVGKLFATGVKKGLPGHFQADLLLAGTGNKKPALGSARIAGDMTGAQWAITGRTGKITVLGKVADSTVRATGSIAGLALGAAESSDFLAGVAEGVARHAASAEDFVNAASIKNVKITGLKNAPGITRFFADTNFSAASIGAVSLLNADFDNGNVTFGLFARSTGTGREIKSVRYLDTITGERWQYPPRKGDVFVAPGDLVIEII
;
A
#
# COMPACT_ATOMS: atom_id res chain seq x y z
N MET A 1 38.06 -45.32 0.05
CA MET A 1 38.78 -44.18 -0.55
C MET A 1 38.62 -43.02 0.41
N ASN A 2 39.66 -42.75 1.21
CA ASN A 2 39.64 -41.65 2.17
C ASN A 2 40.05 -40.38 1.42
N LEU A 3 39.12 -39.44 1.27
CA LEU A 3 39.42 -38.11 0.76
C LEU A 3 39.96 -37.27 1.93
N GLU A 4 41.28 -37.08 1.98
CA GLU A 4 41.89 -36.05 2.82
C GLU A 4 41.65 -34.69 2.17
N TYR A 5 40.93 -33.80 2.87
CA TYR A 5 40.74 -32.42 2.44
C TYR A 5 41.72 -31.53 3.20
N SER A 6 42.56 -30.82 2.46
CA SER A 6 43.46 -29.80 2.98
C SER A 6 42.91 -28.43 2.57
N PHE A 7 42.57 -27.59 3.54
CA PHE A 7 42.29 -26.18 3.30
C PHE A 7 43.62 -25.42 3.39
N GLN A 8 44.22 -25.10 2.26
CA GLN A 8 45.34 -24.15 2.24
C GLN A 8 44.78 -22.73 2.34
N ALA A 9 44.99 -22.09 3.50
CA ALA A 9 44.83 -20.64 3.59
C ALA A 9 45.83 -19.97 2.62
N PRO A 10 45.43 -18.92 1.89
CA PRO A 10 46.34 -18.23 0.99
C PRO A 10 47.57 -17.73 1.74
N SER A 11 48.76 -18.12 1.27
CA SER A 11 50.02 -17.65 1.84
C SER A 11 50.18 -16.15 1.54
N ALA A 12 50.62 -15.40 2.54
CA ALA A 12 50.65 -13.94 2.56
C ALA A 12 51.64 -13.26 1.57
N GLY A 13 52.05 -13.93 0.49
CA GLY A 13 53.13 -13.49 -0.42
C GLY A 13 52.78 -13.38 -1.91
N ALA A 14 51.59 -13.81 -2.36
CA ALA A 14 51.23 -13.73 -3.78
C ALA A 14 50.43 -12.46 -4.08
N ALA A 15 51.07 -11.47 -4.68
CA ALA A 15 50.53 -10.14 -5.00
C ALA A 15 49.46 -10.11 -6.12
N GLY A 16 48.73 -11.21 -6.33
CA GLY A 16 47.62 -11.33 -7.28
C GLY A 16 46.43 -12.09 -6.68
N GLY A 17 46.21 -11.93 -5.38
CA GLY A 17 45.22 -12.68 -4.61
C GLY A 17 43.81 -12.52 -5.16
N LEU A 18 43.20 -13.63 -5.56
CA LEU A 18 41.78 -13.71 -5.83
C LEU A 18 41.05 -13.29 -4.55
N ALA A 19 40.29 -12.18 -4.62
CA ALA A 19 39.66 -11.55 -3.47
C ALA A 19 38.51 -12.38 -2.86
N GLU A 20 38.14 -13.48 -3.52
CA GLU A 20 36.98 -14.30 -3.20
C GLU A 20 37.42 -15.68 -2.67
N PRO A 21 36.75 -16.22 -1.64
CA PRO A 21 37.02 -17.56 -1.13
C PRO A 21 36.59 -18.61 -2.17
N LEU A 22 37.57 -19.19 -2.86
CA LEU A 22 37.37 -20.27 -3.80
C LEU A 22 37.66 -21.62 -3.13
N LEU A 23 36.75 -22.58 -3.27
CA LEU A 23 37.04 -23.98 -2.96
C LEU A 23 37.62 -24.62 -4.21
N VAL A 24 38.87 -25.05 -4.11
CA VAL A 24 39.62 -25.70 -5.18
C VAL A 24 39.61 -27.20 -4.90
N LEU A 25 38.85 -27.97 -5.69
CA LEU A 25 38.79 -29.42 -5.58
C LEU A 25 39.58 -30.06 -6.73
N PRO A 26 40.64 -30.84 -6.44
CA PRO A 26 41.31 -31.60 -7.49
C PRO A 26 40.35 -32.65 -8.04
N VAL A 27 40.17 -32.67 -9.36
CA VAL A 27 39.55 -33.80 -10.07
C VAL A 27 40.68 -34.65 -10.62
N THR A 28 40.54 -35.97 -10.61
CA THR A 28 41.55 -36.95 -11.08
C THR A 28 42.37 -36.46 -12.30
N ASN A 29 43.68 -36.70 -12.27
CA ASN A 29 44.74 -36.51 -13.28
C ASN A 29 44.77 -35.28 -14.22
N ASP A 30 43.66 -34.64 -14.58
CA ASP A 30 43.62 -33.67 -15.68
C ASP A 30 42.80 -32.39 -15.38
N GLY A 31 42.39 -32.14 -14.13
CA GLY A 31 41.59 -30.93 -13.88
C GLY A 31 41.41 -30.49 -12.43
N VAL A 32 40.95 -29.26 -12.29
CA VAL A 32 40.60 -28.63 -11.01
C VAL A 32 39.18 -28.07 -11.14
N VAL A 33 38.31 -28.37 -10.18
CA VAL A 33 37.02 -27.69 -10.04
C VAL A 33 37.22 -26.53 -9.08
N ILE A 34 37.04 -25.33 -9.60
CA ILE A 34 37.00 -24.10 -8.81
C ILE A 34 35.53 -23.81 -8.54
N MET A 35 35.13 -23.88 -7.28
CA MET A 35 33.78 -23.53 -6.84
C MET A 35 33.84 -22.23 -6.05
N ASP A 36 33.10 -21.23 -6.52
CA ASP A 36 32.78 -20.05 -5.72
C ASP A 36 31.89 -20.51 -4.54
N VAL A 37 32.47 -20.46 -3.33
CA VAL A 37 31.76 -20.82 -2.10
C VAL A 37 31.25 -19.60 -1.34
N THR A 38 31.39 -18.39 -1.88
CA THR A 38 30.90 -17.14 -1.25
C THR A 38 29.42 -17.24 -0.92
N SER A 39 28.62 -17.85 -1.81
CA SER A 39 27.18 -18.09 -1.57
C SER A 39 26.86 -19.12 -0.46
N TYR A 40 27.84 -19.94 -0.08
CA TYR A 40 27.74 -20.97 0.97
C TYR A 40 28.32 -20.53 2.31
N LEU A 41 29.18 -19.52 2.31
CA LEU A 41 29.69 -18.94 3.55
C LEU A 41 28.56 -18.25 4.33
N HIS A 42 28.64 -18.35 5.65
CA HIS A 42 27.73 -17.71 6.61
C HIS A 42 26.25 -18.09 6.45
N ARG A 43 25.99 -19.30 5.91
CA ARG A 43 24.65 -19.85 5.76
C ARG A 43 24.24 -20.66 7.00
N THR A 44 23.11 -20.31 7.59
CA THR A 44 22.46 -21.07 8.67
C THR A 44 21.17 -21.71 8.15
N ILE A 45 21.01 -23.03 8.33
CA ILE A 45 19.80 -23.76 7.96
C ILE A 45 18.97 -24.06 9.21
N ILE A 46 17.68 -23.73 9.17
CA ILE A 46 16.75 -23.84 10.30
C ILE A 46 15.53 -24.66 9.90
N HIS A 47 15.32 -25.81 10.56
CA HIS A 47 14.16 -26.70 10.37
C HIS A 47 13.09 -26.56 11.48
N GLY A 48 13.44 -25.89 12.57
CA GLY A 48 12.59 -25.70 13.74
C GLY A 48 12.87 -24.32 14.33
N LYS A 49 13.54 -24.27 15.47
CA LYS A 49 13.99 -23.01 16.08
C LYS A 49 15.50 -22.86 15.89
N GLY A 50 15.95 -21.67 15.50
CA GLY A 50 17.36 -21.31 15.42
C GLY A 50 17.58 -19.87 15.87
N THR A 51 18.80 -19.55 16.29
CA THR A 51 19.16 -18.23 16.77
C THR A 51 20.53 -17.80 16.24
N PHE A 52 20.71 -16.52 15.99
CA PHE A 52 21.98 -15.89 15.66
C PHE A 52 21.97 -14.44 16.16
N ARG A 53 23.09 -13.73 16.10
CA ARG A 53 23.15 -12.29 16.41
C ARG A 53 23.16 -11.47 15.13
N ASP A 54 22.47 -10.34 15.10
CA ASP A 54 22.53 -9.42 13.96
C ASP A 54 23.78 -8.52 14.00
N GLU A 55 23.89 -7.58 13.06
CA GLU A 55 25.03 -6.66 12.96
C GLU A 55 25.20 -5.73 14.18
N LYS A 56 24.17 -5.63 15.02
CA LYS A 56 24.18 -4.85 16.28
C LYS A 56 24.35 -5.74 17.50
N GLY A 57 24.58 -7.04 17.31
CA GLY A 57 24.67 -8.02 18.38
C GLY A 57 23.31 -8.43 18.97
N VAL A 58 22.17 -7.99 18.41
CA VAL A 58 20.83 -8.33 18.91
C VAL A 58 20.54 -9.79 18.58
N LEU A 59 20.01 -10.53 19.56
CA LEU A 59 19.64 -11.93 19.36
C LEU A 59 18.39 -12.02 18.46
N VAL A 60 18.56 -12.60 17.28
CA VAL A 60 17.50 -12.94 16.34
C VAL A 60 17.12 -14.40 16.56
N THR A 61 15.82 -14.66 16.70
CA THR A 61 15.24 -16.00 16.77
C THR A 61 14.34 -16.23 15.56
N VAL A 62 14.62 -17.30 14.83
CA VAL A 62 13.79 -17.77 13.71
C VAL A 62 13.14 -19.08 14.11
N THR A 63 11.81 -19.14 13.99
CA THR A 63 11.03 -20.37 14.23
C THR A 63 10.27 -20.75 12.96
N ALA A 64 10.52 -21.94 12.45
CA ALA A 64 9.90 -22.53 11.29
C ALA A 64 9.06 -23.74 11.68
N LYS A 65 7.81 -23.80 11.19
CA LYS A 65 6.91 -24.96 11.30
C LYS A 65 6.51 -25.39 9.90
N ASN A 66 6.71 -26.66 9.57
CA ASN A 66 6.48 -27.22 8.23
C ASN A 66 7.16 -26.42 7.10
N ALA A 67 8.29 -25.80 7.41
CA ALA A 67 9.09 -25.00 6.49
C ALA A 67 10.57 -25.24 6.78
N LYS A 68 11.41 -24.95 5.79
CA LYS A 68 12.86 -24.82 5.94
C LYS A 68 13.22 -23.36 5.75
N VAL A 69 14.08 -22.80 6.59
CA VAL A 69 14.62 -21.44 6.43
C VAL A 69 16.12 -21.52 6.25
N GLU A 70 16.64 -20.76 5.29
CA GLU A 70 18.06 -20.57 5.04
C GLU A 70 18.35 -19.09 5.24
N VAL A 71 19.26 -18.77 6.16
CA VAL A 71 19.66 -17.40 6.49
C VAL A 71 21.10 -17.23 6.05
N HIS A 72 21.37 -16.21 5.23
CA HIS A 72 22.70 -15.81 4.81
C HIS A 72 23.03 -14.46 5.47
N THR A 73 24.14 -14.43 6.21
CA THR A 73 24.64 -13.22 6.88
C THR A 73 25.97 -12.76 6.28
N ASP A 74 26.33 -11.49 6.49
CA ASP A 74 27.61 -10.95 6.01
C ASP A 74 28.83 -11.33 6.86
N ALA A 75 28.63 -11.97 8.02
CA ALA A 75 29.72 -12.47 8.87
C ALA A 75 29.44 -13.89 9.45
N PRO A 76 30.49 -14.62 9.90
CA PRO A 76 30.33 -15.92 10.55
C PRO A 76 29.61 -15.81 11.89
N GLY A 77 28.63 -16.69 12.14
CA GLY A 77 27.92 -16.77 13.43
C GLY A 77 26.89 -15.65 13.67
N GLY A 78 26.75 -14.72 12.74
CA GLY A 78 25.83 -13.59 12.84
C GLY A 78 26.24 -12.42 11.96
N GLY A 79 25.43 -11.38 11.91
CA GLY A 79 25.63 -10.21 11.05
C GLY A 79 24.32 -9.76 10.42
N ARG A 80 24.43 -8.84 9.47
CA ARG A 80 23.27 -8.34 8.71
C ARG A 80 22.74 -9.46 7.84
N ILE A 81 21.42 -9.60 7.76
CA ILE A 81 20.78 -10.63 6.93
C ILE A 81 20.77 -10.14 5.48
N GLN A 82 21.68 -10.65 4.67
CA GLN A 82 21.70 -10.36 3.22
C GLN A 82 20.56 -11.09 2.51
N ARG A 83 20.28 -12.34 2.91
CA ARG A 83 19.27 -13.17 2.25
C ARG A 83 18.58 -14.09 3.24
N LEU A 84 17.25 -14.08 3.23
CA LEU A 84 16.42 -15.04 3.96
C LEU A 84 15.55 -15.82 2.99
N VAL A 85 15.85 -17.12 2.79
CA VAL A 85 15.09 -18.00 1.90
C VAL A 85 14.22 -18.94 2.71
N VAL A 86 12.91 -18.88 2.50
CA VAL A 86 11.92 -19.78 3.09
C VAL A 86 11.45 -20.78 2.04
N ARG A 87 11.39 -22.05 2.42
CA ARG A 87 10.77 -23.11 1.61
C ARG A 87 9.56 -23.68 2.37
N GLY A 88 8.38 -23.15 2.07
CA GLY A 88 7.12 -23.58 2.65
C GLY A 88 6.61 -24.87 2.01
N ARG A 89 6.15 -25.83 2.83
CA ARG A 89 5.71 -27.15 2.34
C ARG A 89 4.19 -27.33 2.31
N ALA A 90 3.42 -26.45 2.95
CA ALA A 90 1.98 -26.60 3.12
C ALA A 90 1.30 -25.29 3.50
N ALA A 91 -0.02 -25.22 3.34
CA ALA A 91 -0.81 -24.05 3.74
C ALA A 91 -0.78 -23.74 5.25
N ASN A 92 -0.39 -24.71 6.09
CA ASN A 92 -0.19 -24.51 7.53
C ASN A 92 1.28 -24.24 7.92
N ALA A 93 2.18 -24.12 6.94
CA ALA A 93 3.56 -23.77 7.19
C ALA A 93 3.66 -22.33 7.69
N SER A 94 4.56 -22.08 8.64
CA SER A 94 4.74 -20.74 9.22
C SER A 94 6.18 -20.48 9.56
N VAL A 95 6.63 -19.25 9.30
CA VAL A 95 7.91 -18.72 9.78
C VAL A 95 7.64 -17.51 10.66
N THR A 96 8.29 -17.47 11.81
CA THR A 96 8.31 -16.31 12.70
C THR A 96 9.76 -15.88 12.92
N VAL A 97 10.02 -14.57 12.77
CA VAL A 97 11.30 -13.95 13.10
C VAL A 97 11.03 -12.94 14.22
N THR A 98 11.78 -13.06 15.32
CA THR A 98 11.70 -12.16 16.47
C THR A 98 13.08 -11.77 16.95
N THR A 99 13.20 -10.57 17.46
CA THR A 99 14.42 -10.04 18.09
C THR A 99 14.12 -9.71 19.55
N HIS A 100 15.15 -9.77 20.40
CA HIS A 100 15.03 -9.34 21.80
C HIS A 100 15.49 -7.89 21.96
N GLY A 101 14.55 -6.95 22.15
CA GLY A 101 14.87 -5.56 22.49
C GLY A 101 15.27 -4.65 21.33
N GLY A 102 15.02 -5.02 20.07
CA GLY A 102 15.38 -4.21 18.91
C GLY A 102 14.74 -4.65 17.61
N HIS A 103 15.27 -4.16 16.48
CA HIS A 103 14.92 -4.59 15.13
C HIS A 103 16.15 -5.18 14.45
N THR A 104 15.95 -6.21 13.63
CA THR A 104 16.95 -6.71 12.68
C THR A 104 16.58 -6.27 11.27
N ARG A 105 17.51 -6.39 10.31
CA ARG A 105 17.33 -5.96 8.93
C ARG A 105 17.51 -7.13 7.98
N ALA A 106 16.72 -7.19 6.92
CA ALA A 106 16.88 -8.12 5.82
C ALA A 106 16.92 -7.39 4.49
N GLU A 107 17.93 -7.68 3.66
CA GLU A 107 18.08 -7.09 2.32
C GLU A 107 17.27 -7.85 1.27
N TYR A 108 17.04 -9.15 1.45
CA TYR A 108 16.19 -9.92 0.55
C TYR A 108 15.44 -11.01 1.30
N ILE A 109 14.15 -11.18 0.98
CA ILE A 109 13.34 -12.30 1.48
C ILE A 109 12.71 -13.06 0.32
N GLY A 110 13.14 -14.30 0.11
CA GLY A 110 12.58 -15.19 -0.91
C GLY A 110 11.74 -16.29 -0.28
N ILE A 111 10.46 -16.37 -0.60
CA ILE A 111 9.55 -17.43 -0.16
C ILE A 111 9.17 -18.30 -1.34
N THR A 112 9.68 -19.53 -1.34
CA THR A 112 9.35 -20.57 -2.31
C THR A 112 8.35 -21.57 -1.72
N GLY A 113 7.46 -22.08 -2.56
CA GLY A 113 6.42 -23.01 -2.16
C GLY A 113 5.24 -22.34 -1.41
N GLN A 114 4.40 -23.15 -0.77
CA GLN A 114 3.21 -22.66 -0.06
C GLN A 114 3.57 -22.34 1.39
N LEU A 115 3.31 -21.11 1.82
CA LEU A 115 3.42 -20.66 3.21
C LEU A 115 2.07 -20.16 3.71
N GLY A 116 1.68 -20.55 4.92
CA GLY A 116 0.51 -20.02 5.59
C GLY A 116 0.76 -18.61 6.13
N SER A 117 1.83 -18.43 6.91
CA SER A 117 2.18 -17.14 7.48
C SER A 117 3.68 -16.87 7.56
N PHE A 118 4.07 -15.63 7.26
CA PHE A 118 5.37 -15.07 7.55
C PHE A 118 5.19 -13.92 8.56
N ASN A 119 5.75 -14.05 9.77
CA ASN A 119 5.55 -13.10 10.86
C ASN A 119 6.90 -12.61 11.39
N ALA A 120 7.35 -11.46 10.91
CA ALA A 120 8.64 -10.86 11.19
C ALA A 120 8.48 -9.39 11.60
N ARG A 121 7.67 -9.13 12.64
CA ARG A 121 7.30 -7.76 13.07
C ARG A 121 8.47 -6.88 13.46
N THR A 122 9.58 -7.50 13.85
CA THR A 122 10.80 -6.82 14.29
C THR A 122 11.91 -6.94 13.23
N THR A 123 11.55 -7.31 12.01
CA THR A 123 12.45 -7.33 10.86
C THR A 123 12.06 -6.20 9.93
N ASP A 124 12.98 -5.27 9.74
CA ASP A 124 12.85 -4.22 8.76
C ASP A 124 13.37 -4.74 7.40
N LEU A 125 12.58 -4.56 6.35
CA LEU A 125 12.92 -4.96 4.99
C LEU A 125 13.59 -3.78 4.27
N LEU A 126 14.81 -4.00 3.79
CA LEU A 126 15.66 -3.02 3.10
C LEU A 126 15.94 -3.43 1.64
N GLY A 127 15.09 -4.27 1.07
CA GLY A 127 15.20 -4.72 -0.31
C GLY A 127 13.97 -5.52 -0.73
N ASP A 128 14.11 -6.32 -1.78
CA ASP A 128 12.97 -6.99 -2.40
C ASP A 128 12.48 -8.20 -1.60
N MET A 129 11.19 -8.50 -1.79
CA MET A 129 10.57 -9.70 -1.26
C MET A 129 9.77 -10.43 -2.34
N ASP A 130 10.21 -11.65 -2.67
CA ASP A 130 9.55 -12.50 -3.66
C ASP A 130 8.81 -13.63 -2.99
N ILE A 131 7.52 -13.77 -3.29
CA ILE A 131 6.68 -14.83 -2.75
C ILE A 131 6.04 -15.57 -3.92
N ALA A 132 6.67 -16.66 -4.36
CA ALA A 132 6.33 -17.35 -5.61
C ALA A 132 4.88 -17.87 -5.66
N ARG A 133 4.25 -18.07 -4.50
CA ARG A 133 2.85 -18.46 -4.35
C ARG A 133 2.19 -17.55 -3.32
N GLY A 134 0.86 -17.50 -3.34
CA GLY A 134 0.13 -16.75 -2.33
C GLY A 134 0.36 -17.26 -0.89
N LEU A 135 0.23 -16.35 0.07
CA LEU A 135 0.27 -16.65 1.50
C LEU A 135 -1.00 -16.14 2.20
N THR A 136 -1.25 -16.58 3.43
CA THR A 136 -2.45 -16.11 4.18
C THR A 136 -2.16 -14.88 5.03
N LYS A 137 -0.94 -14.75 5.58
CA LYS A 137 -0.56 -13.64 6.47
C LYS A 137 0.90 -13.22 6.34
N LEU A 138 1.12 -11.96 6.00
CA LEU A 138 2.43 -11.29 5.99
C LEU A 138 2.45 -10.25 7.10
N HIS A 139 3.48 -10.28 7.95
CA HIS A 139 3.73 -9.23 8.91
C HIS A 139 5.22 -8.88 8.89
N LEU A 140 5.55 -7.64 8.61
CA LEU A 140 6.91 -7.10 8.63
C LEU A 140 6.98 -5.90 9.59
N GLY A 141 8.20 -5.54 10.00
CA GLY A 141 8.51 -4.27 10.65
C GLY A 141 8.41 -3.12 9.65
N ASN A 142 9.39 -2.24 9.63
CA ASN A 142 9.43 -1.16 8.64
C ASN A 142 9.85 -1.69 7.27
N VAL A 143 9.42 -1.02 6.22
CA VAL A 143 9.90 -1.23 4.85
C VAL A 143 10.32 0.12 4.32
N SER A 144 11.51 0.22 3.74
CA SER A 144 12.03 1.49 3.26
C SER A 144 12.97 1.30 2.09
N GLY A 145 12.94 2.23 1.14
CA GLY A 145 13.75 2.20 -0.07
C GLY A 145 12.95 1.67 -1.26
N GLU A 146 13.38 2.04 -2.47
CA GLU A 146 12.73 1.74 -3.76
C GLU A 146 12.73 0.23 -4.06
N HIS A 147 11.77 -0.49 -3.46
CA HIS A 147 11.72 -1.95 -3.47
C HIS A 147 10.36 -2.50 -3.83
N VAL A 148 10.34 -3.78 -4.21
CA VAL A 148 9.12 -4.48 -4.59
C VAL A 148 8.85 -5.67 -3.68
N ILE A 149 7.61 -5.78 -3.22
CA ILE A 149 7.05 -7.03 -2.71
C ILE A 149 6.19 -7.65 -3.80
N ASP A 150 6.63 -8.78 -4.35
CA ASP A 150 5.88 -9.54 -5.34
C ASP A 150 5.25 -10.79 -4.67
N ILE A 151 3.93 -10.93 -4.82
CA ILE A 151 3.16 -12.06 -4.28
C ILE A 151 2.40 -12.76 -5.41
N GLY A 152 2.91 -13.92 -5.80
CA GLY A 152 2.31 -14.73 -6.85
C GLY A 152 0.95 -15.31 -6.49
N THR A 153 0.38 -16.02 -7.46
CA THR A 153 -0.98 -16.60 -7.39
C THR A 153 -1.12 -17.61 -6.23
N PRO A 154 -2.22 -17.58 -5.46
CA PRO A 154 -2.44 -18.54 -4.38
C PRO A 154 -2.89 -19.91 -4.91
N LEU A 155 -2.51 -21.00 -4.22
CA LEU A 155 -2.97 -22.35 -4.60
C LEU A 155 -4.48 -22.55 -4.46
N LYS A 156 -5.13 -21.80 -3.57
CA LYS A 156 -6.59 -21.83 -3.39
C LYS A 156 -7.18 -20.59 -4.05
N PRO A 157 -8.09 -20.71 -5.04
CA PRO A 157 -8.63 -19.56 -5.78
C PRO A 157 -9.34 -18.50 -4.92
N LYS A 158 -9.82 -18.88 -3.73
CA LYS A 158 -10.50 -17.97 -2.78
C LYS A 158 -9.59 -17.48 -1.65
N ALA A 159 -8.31 -17.84 -1.67
CA ALA A 159 -7.37 -17.35 -0.67
C ALA A 159 -7.12 -15.85 -0.89
N ALA A 160 -6.89 -15.17 0.21
CA ALA A 160 -6.56 -13.76 0.23
C ALA A 160 -5.58 -13.53 1.38
N VAL A 161 -4.60 -12.66 1.14
CA VAL A 161 -3.52 -12.35 2.08
C VAL A 161 -3.95 -11.22 3.02
N SER A 162 -3.56 -11.33 4.29
CA SER A 162 -3.58 -10.21 5.23
C SER A 162 -2.16 -9.69 5.40
N ILE A 163 -1.91 -8.42 5.09
CA ILE A 163 -0.60 -7.79 5.15
C ILE A 163 -0.61 -6.77 6.29
N THR A 164 0.42 -6.82 7.14
CA THR A 164 0.67 -5.79 8.15
C THR A 164 2.12 -5.33 8.06
N LEU A 165 2.30 -4.05 7.81
CA LEU A 165 3.60 -3.41 7.75
C LEU A 165 3.68 -2.33 8.84
N GLY A 166 4.89 -2.02 9.28
CA GLY A 166 5.23 -0.88 10.10
C GLY A 166 5.13 0.42 9.29
N ARG A 167 6.18 1.23 9.35
CA ARG A 167 6.33 2.39 8.45
C ARG A 167 6.79 1.89 7.09
N VAL A 168 6.23 2.47 6.04
CA VAL A 168 6.55 2.17 4.65
C VAL A 168 7.03 3.45 3.98
N ALA A 169 8.14 3.37 3.25
CA ALA A 169 8.63 4.42 2.40
C ALA A 169 9.12 3.82 1.08
N ASP A 170 8.70 4.38 -0.04
CA ASP A 170 9.19 4.08 -1.39
C ASP A 170 8.98 2.59 -1.80
N LEU A 171 7.84 2.01 -1.43
CA LEU A 171 7.53 0.61 -1.67
C LEU A 171 6.49 0.44 -2.79
N SER A 172 6.72 -0.54 -3.64
CA SER A 172 5.66 -1.11 -4.49
C SER A 172 5.28 -2.52 -4.05
N ILE A 173 3.98 -2.81 -4.08
CA ILE A 173 3.45 -4.16 -3.84
C ILE A 173 2.70 -4.60 -5.09
N ARG A 174 3.17 -5.68 -5.72
CA ARG A 174 2.45 -6.39 -6.78
C ARG A 174 1.96 -7.71 -6.23
N THR A 175 0.67 -8.02 -6.42
CA THR A 175 0.15 -9.31 -5.96
C THR A 175 -0.92 -9.86 -6.88
N ASP A 176 -0.77 -11.10 -7.31
CA ASP A 176 -1.85 -11.90 -7.91
C ASP A 176 -2.81 -12.45 -6.85
N THR A 177 -2.35 -12.50 -5.59
CA THR A 177 -3.19 -12.89 -4.46
C THR A 177 -4.04 -11.71 -4.00
N PRO A 178 -5.38 -11.84 -3.94
CA PRO A 178 -6.19 -10.74 -3.42
C PRO A 178 -5.86 -10.39 -1.97
N ILE A 179 -6.04 -9.13 -1.60
CA ILE A 179 -5.70 -8.66 -0.25
C ILE A 179 -6.97 -8.60 0.59
N ARG A 180 -7.07 -9.47 1.60
CA ARG A 180 -8.16 -9.41 2.58
C ARG A 180 -8.09 -8.13 3.41
N SER A 181 -6.89 -7.77 3.86
CA SER A 181 -6.62 -6.58 4.66
C SER A 181 -5.17 -6.15 4.48
N LEU A 182 -4.96 -4.89 4.12
CA LEU A 182 -3.67 -4.21 4.22
C LEU A 182 -3.75 -3.25 5.41
N LYS A 183 -2.80 -3.38 6.32
CA LYS A 183 -2.61 -2.46 7.44
C LYS A 183 -1.18 -1.95 7.43
N VAL A 184 -1.02 -0.64 7.38
CA VAL A 184 0.28 0.04 7.52
C VAL A 184 0.20 1.05 8.66
N VAL A 185 1.34 1.35 9.27
CA VAL A 185 1.40 2.44 10.26
C VAL A 185 1.35 3.77 9.54
N ASP A 186 2.20 3.96 8.53
CA ASP A 186 2.37 5.16 7.72
C ASP A 186 2.97 4.71 6.38
N TRP A 187 2.48 5.22 5.25
CA TRP A 187 3.07 4.96 3.93
C TRP A 187 3.35 6.27 3.23
N ARG A 188 4.64 6.53 2.99
CA ARG A 188 5.17 7.73 2.36
C ARG A 188 5.72 7.41 0.98
N ASP A 189 5.36 8.25 0.02
CA ASP A 189 6.04 8.31 -1.27
C ASP A 189 6.99 9.50 -1.19
N THR A 190 8.28 9.20 -1.02
CA THR A 190 9.35 10.21 -0.84
C THR A 190 10.36 10.21 -1.99
N GLY A 191 10.34 9.17 -2.81
CA GLY A 191 11.14 9.03 -4.02
C GLY A 191 10.53 9.80 -5.20
N GLY A 192 11.20 9.67 -6.35
CA GLY A 192 10.69 10.18 -7.63
C GLY A 192 9.91 9.13 -8.44
N LEU A 193 10.03 7.86 -8.08
CA LEU A 193 9.27 6.76 -8.68
C LEU A 193 8.01 6.54 -7.84
N GLY A 194 6.84 6.70 -8.47
CA GLY A 194 5.57 6.57 -7.76
C GLY A 194 5.40 5.19 -7.13
N ASP A 195 5.10 5.17 -5.83
CA ASP A 195 4.77 3.97 -5.08
C ASP A 195 3.44 3.38 -5.54
N ARG A 196 3.35 2.06 -5.70
CA ARG A 196 2.12 1.43 -6.20
C ARG A 196 1.72 0.18 -5.44
N LEU A 197 0.43 0.10 -5.12
CA LEU A 197 -0.25 -1.14 -4.73
C LEU A 197 -1.09 -1.69 -5.90
N GLU A 198 -0.63 -2.78 -6.50
CA GLU A 198 -1.32 -3.51 -7.57
C GLU A 198 -1.89 -4.83 -7.04
N ALA A 199 -3.21 -5.01 -7.12
CA ALA A 199 -3.88 -6.23 -6.65
C ALA A 199 -5.20 -6.51 -7.39
N PRO A 200 -5.70 -7.77 -7.42
CA PRO A 200 -7.05 -8.07 -7.89
C PRO A 200 -8.12 -7.28 -7.14
N TRP A 201 -8.04 -7.23 -5.81
CA TRP A 201 -8.92 -6.43 -4.96
C TRP A 201 -8.32 -6.28 -3.56
N VAL A 202 -8.75 -5.24 -2.85
CA VAL A 202 -8.39 -4.96 -1.45
C VAL A 202 -9.66 -4.90 -0.61
N GLY A 203 -9.83 -5.83 0.32
CA GLY A 203 -11.00 -5.91 1.19
C GLY A 203 -11.02 -4.76 2.20
N LYS A 204 -9.89 -4.49 2.85
CA LYS A 204 -9.74 -3.38 3.80
C LYS A 204 -8.35 -2.76 3.68
N LEU A 205 -8.28 -1.44 3.59
CA LEU A 205 -7.04 -0.66 3.63
C LEU A 205 -7.03 0.21 4.88
N PHE A 206 -5.99 0.10 5.69
CA PHE A 206 -5.80 0.88 6.90
C PHE A 206 -4.41 1.51 6.93
N ALA A 207 -4.35 2.84 7.05
CA ALA A 207 -3.17 3.56 7.51
C ALA A 207 -3.49 4.15 8.89
N THR A 208 -2.88 3.59 9.94
CA THR A 208 -3.39 3.81 11.32
C THR A 208 -2.72 4.91 12.09
N GLY A 209 -1.50 5.27 11.71
CA GLY A 209 -0.64 6.15 12.49
C GLY A 209 -0.34 5.60 13.88
N VAL A 210 0.12 6.50 14.73
CA VAL A 210 0.41 6.32 16.16
C VAL A 210 -0.18 7.55 16.87
N LYS A 211 -0.96 7.33 17.94
CA LYS A 211 -1.78 8.35 18.63
C LYS A 211 -1.06 9.67 18.99
N LYS A 212 0.27 9.67 19.10
CA LYS A 212 1.11 10.82 19.48
C LYS A 212 2.40 10.90 18.65
N GLY A 213 2.33 10.71 17.34
CA GLY A 213 3.53 10.82 16.51
C GLY A 213 3.19 10.80 15.04
N LEU A 214 3.20 9.61 14.46
CA LEU A 214 2.94 9.43 13.04
C LEU A 214 1.43 9.53 12.78
N PRO A 215 0.96 10.39 11.88
CA PRO A 215 -0.47 10.56 11.65
C PRO A 215 -1.08 9.39 10.88
N GLY A 216 -0.30 8.63 10.10
CA GLY A 216 -0.78 7.48 9.34
C GLY A 216 -1.26 7.85 7.96
N HIS A 217 -0.35 8.41 7.17
CA HIS A 217 -0.54 8.75 5.76
C HIS A 217 -0.62 7.50 4.89
N PHE A 218 -1.23 7.69 3.72
CA PHE A 218 -1.16 6.73 2.63
C PHE A 218 -1.00 7.48 1.32
N GLN A 219 0.23 7.54 0.80
CA GLN A 219 0.57 8.31 -0.40
C GLN A 219 0.73 7.44 -1.66
N ALA A 220 0.78 6.11 -1.52
CA ALA A 220 0.90 5.20 -2.65
C ALA A 220 -0.31 5.23 -3.59
N ASP A 221 -0.04 5.02 -4.87
CA ASP A 221 -1.03 4.72 -5.90
C ASP A 221 -1.72 3.40 -5.64
N LEU A 222 -2.93 3.27 -6.17
CA LEU A 222 -3.75 2.07 -6.01
C LEU A 222 -4.30 1.62 -7.36
N LEU A 223 -3.88 0.45 -7.83
CA LEU A 223 -4.38 -0.17 -9.05
C LEU A 223 -5.11 -1.46 -8.72
N LEU A 224 -6.45 -1.46 -8.85
CA LEU A 224 -7.28 -2.63 -8.56
C LEU A 224 -8.01 -3.13 -9.81
N ALA A 225 -7.80 -4.40 -10.15
CA ALA A 225 -8.42 -5.02 -11.32
C ALA A 225 -9.90 -5.42 -11.12
N GLY A 226 -10.36 -5.56 -9.87
CA GLY A 226 -11.70 -6.00 -9.53
C GLY A 226 -12.00 -7.48 -9.80
N THR A 227 -11.04 -8.24 -10.32
CA THR A 227 -11.22 -9.62 -10.76
C THR A 227 -11.46 -10.57 -9.58
N GLY A 228 -12.34 -11.55 -9.76
CA GLY A 228 -12.60 -12.61 -8.78
C GLY A 228 -13.34 -12.18 -7.51
N ASN A 229 -13.77 -10.92 -7.38
CA ASN A 229 -14.49 -10.44 -6.20
C ASN A 229 -16.00 -10.38 -6.42
N LYS A 230 -16.80 -10.90 -5.48
CA LYS A 230 -18.26 -10.65 -5.42
C LYS A 230 -18.61 -9.39 -4.63
N LYS A 231 -17.61 -8.80 -3.96
CA LYS A 231 -17.70 -7.57 -3.14
C LYS A 231 -17.08 -6.40 -3.92
N PRO A 232 -17.16 -5.16 -3.40
CA PRO A 232 -16.42 -4.03 -3.98
C PRO A 232 -14.92 -4.35 -4.12
N ALA A 233 -14.31 -3.94 -5.24
CA ALA A 233 -12.89 -4.11 -5.52
C ALA A 233 -12.03 -3.47 -4.42
N LEU A 234 -12.41 -2.27 -3.97
CA LEU A 234 -11.97 -1.73 -2.69
C LEU A 234 -13.11 -1.84 -1.68
N GLY A 235 -13.03 -2.74 -0.70
CA GLY A 235 -14.10 -2.96 0.28
C GLY A 235 -14.29 -1.80 1.26
N SER A 236 -13.19 -1.23 1.77
CA SER A 236 -13.17 0.02 2.55
C SER A 236 -11.75 0.53 2.72
N ALA A 237 -11.56 1.85 2.81
CA ALA A 237 -10.29 2.47 3.18
C ALA A 237 -10.48 3.39 4.39
N ARG A 238 -9.55 3.34 5.34
CA ARG A 238 -9.47 4.27 6.47
C ARG A 238 -8.03 4.72 6.67
N ILE A 239 -7.78 5.99 6.40
CA ILE A 239 -6.48 6.66 6.49
C ILE A 239 -6.56 7.65 7.65
N ALA A 240 -5.67 7.51 8.63
CA ALA A 240 -5.66 8.33 9.84
C ALA A 240 -5.02 9.71 9.61
N GLY A 241 -4.06 9.80 8.70
CA GLY A 241 -3.42 11.04 8.26
C GLY A 241 -3.94 11.51 6.91
N ASP A 242 -3.02 12.03 6.12
CA ASP A 242 -3.30 12.61 4.79
C ASP A 242 -3.12 11.59 3.66
N MET A 243 -3.73 11.93 2.52
CA MET A 243 -3.55 11.29 1.22
C MET A 243 -3.15 12.39 0.24
N THR A 244 -1.92 12.38 -0.26
CA THR A 244 -1.37 13.46 -1.10
C THR A 244 -0.73 12.87 -2.34
N GLY A 245 -1.04 13.41 -3.51
CA GLY A 245 -0.47 12.95 -4.78
C GLY A 245 -1.00 11.60 -5.29
N ALA A 246 -1.87 10.92 -4.54
CA ALA A 246 -2.21 9.52 -4.79
C ALA A 246 -3.14 9.36 -5.99
N GLN A 247 -2.81 8.45 -6.90
CA GLN A 247 -3.63 8.09 -8.06
C GLN A 247 -4.24 6.70 -7.86
N TRP A 248 -5.56 6.67 -7.63
CA TRP A 248 -6.30 5.43 -7.40
C TRP A 248 -7.17 5.09 -8.61
N ALA A 249 -6.81 4.02 -9.32
CA ALA A 249 -7.55 3.43 -10.43
C ALA A 249 -8.19 2.10 -10.01
N ILE A 250 -9.51 2.08 -9.87
CA ILE A 250 -10.27 0.95 -9.32
C ILE A 250 -11.28 0.45 -10.35
N THR A 251 -11.02 -0.73 -10.90
CA THR A 251 -12.00 -1.43 -11.74
C THR A 251 -13.03 -2.11 -10.85
N GLY A 252 -14.26 -1.59 -10.85
CA GLY A 252 -15.40 -2.11 -10.09
C GLY A 252 -15.90 -1.13 -9.03
N ARG A 253 -16.74 -1.64 -8.11
CA ARG A 253 -17.31 -0.82 -7.04
C ARG A 253 -16.28 -0.53 -5.96
N THR A 254 -16.45 0.60 -5.29
CA THR A 254 -15.68 1.01 -4.13
C THR A 254 -16.60 1.19 -2.92
N GLY A 255 -16.16 0.69 -1.77
CA GLY A 255 -16.85 0.86 -0.51
C GLY A 255 -16.66 2.26 0.07
N LYS A 256 -16.68 2.35 1.40
CA LYS A 256 -16.48 3.62 2.09
C LYS A 256 -14.99 3.97 2.15
N ILE A 257 -14.65 5.20 1.77
CA ILE A 257 -13.32 5.78 1.98
C ILE A 257 -13.44 6.80 3.12
N THR A 258 -12.52 6.74 4.06
CA THR A 258 -12.43 7.71 5.16
C THR A 258 -10.99 8.16 5.32
N VAL A 259 -10.76 9.46 5.13
CA VAL A 259 -9.46 10.11 5.36
C VAL A 259 -9.68 11.10 6.48
N LEU A 260 -9.02 10.94 7.62
CA LEU A 260 -9.21 11.85 8.76
C LEU A 260 -8.40 13.14 8.61
N GLY A 261 -7.32 13.10 7.83
CA GLY A 261 -6.52 14.25 7.43
C GLY A 261 -7.02 14.90 6.14
N LYS A 262 -6.09 15.55 5.43
CA LYS A 262 -6.32 16.21 4.14
C LYS A 262 -6.14 15.23 2.99
N VAL A 263 -7.02 15.33 1.99
CA VAL A 263 -6.79 14.78 0.65
C VAL A 263 -6.32 15.94 -0.24
N ALA A 264 -5.14 15.83 -0.83
CA ALA A 264 -4.57 16.87 -1.69
C ALA A 264 -4.00 16.27 -2.98
N ASP A 265 -4.20 16.95 -4.11
CA ASP A 265 -3.57 16.58 -5.39
C ASP A 265 -3.78 15.09 -5.76
N SER A 266 -4.96 14.55 -5.43
CA SER A 266 -5.22 13.12 -5.51
C SER A 266 -6.43 12.82 -6.37
N THR A 267 -6.37 11.71 -7.11
CA THR A 267 -7.48 11.23 -7.92
C THR A 267 -7.96 9.87 -7.41
N VAL A 268 -9.27 9.73 -7.15
CA VAL A 268 -9.91 8.45 -6.90
C VAL A 268 -10.90 8.15 -8.00
N ARG A 269 -10.51 7.29 -8.94
CA ARG A 269 -11.34 6.84 -10.06
C ARG A 269 -11.81 5.40 -9.84
N ALA A 270 -13.12 5.20 -9.80
CA ALA A 270 -13.76 3.89 -9.76
C ALA A 270 -14.66 3.70 -10.99
N THR A 271 -14.57 2.57 -11.69
CA THR A 271 -15.50 2.30 -12.81
C THR A 271 -16.93 2.02 -12.34
N GLY A 272 -17.11 1.62 -11.07
CA GLY A 272 -18.40 1.44 -10.42
C GLY A 272 -18.70 2.49 -9.32
N SER A 273 -19.81 2.29 -8.60
CA SER A 273 -20.22 3.21 -7.53
C SER A 273 -19.24 3.26 -6.36
N ILE A 274 -19.16 4.43 -5.72
CA ILE A 274 -18.47 4.71 -4.45
C ILE A 274 -19.51 4.81 -3.33
N ALA A 275 -19.41 3.95 -2.32
CA ALA A 275 -20.43 3.84 -1.26
C ALA A 275 -20.41 5.01 -0.26
N GLY A 276 -19.35 5.80 -0.20
CA GLY A 276 -19.32 7.04 0.56
C GLY A 276 -17.90 7.57 0.80
N LEU A 277 -17.80 8.89 0.92
CA LEU A 277 -16.57 9.63 1.17
C LEU A 277 -16.73 10.41 2.48
N ALA A 278 -15.78 10.25 3.40
CA ALA A 278 -15.68 11.03 4.63
C ALA A 278 -14.26 11.56 4.77
N LEU A 279 -14.05 12.83 4.47
CA LEU A 279 -12.75 13.46 4.33
C LEU A 279 -12.58 14.53 5.41
N GLY A 280 -11.40 14.64 6.01
CA GLY A 280 -11.07 15.71 6.95
C GLY A 280 -11.08 17.06 6.23
N ALA A 281 -10.25 17.16 5.20
CA ALA A 281 -10.28 18.23 4.21
C ALA A 281 -10.03 17.66 2.81
N ALA A 282 -10.37 18.42 1.77
CA ALA A 282 -10.05 18.11 0.37
C ALA A 282 -9.61 19.37 -0.37
N GLU A 283 -8.52 19.25 -1.13
CA GLU A 283 -7.89 20.32 -1.89
C GLU A 283 -7.40 19.74 -3.22
N SER A 284 -7.66 20.41 -4.35
CA SER A 284 -7.11 20.02 -5.67
C SER A 284 -7.27 18.53 -6.00
N SER A 285 -8.43 17.95 -5.68
CA SER A 285 -8.63 16.48 -5.71
C SER A 285 -9.90 16.08 -6.46
N ASP A 286 -9.88 14.91 -7.07
CA ASP A 286 -10.95 14.46 -7.97
C ASP A 286 -11.48 13.07 -7.56
N PHE A 287 -12.80 12.96 -7.39
CA PHE A 287 -13.48 11.71 -7.02
C PHE A 287 -14.49 11.32 -8.09
N LEU A 288 -14.16 10.28 -8.85
CA LEU A 288 -14.78 9.96 -10.14
C LEU A 288 -15.39 8.56 -10.09
N ALA A 289 -16.71 8.45 -10.19
CA ALA A 289 -17.42 7.17 -10.20
C ALA A 289 -18.13 6.96 -11.55
N GLY A 290 -17.67 5.96 -12.32
CA GLY A 290 -18.20 5.63 -13.64
C GLY A 290 -17.86 6.63 -14.74
N VAL A 291 -16.82 7.44 -14.53
CA VAL A 291 -16.31 8.42 -15.50
C VAL A 291 -15.17 7.80 -16.32
N ALA A 292 -15.11 8.09 -17.62
CA ALA A 292 -14.09 7.60 -18.55
C ALA A 292 -12.65 7.94 -18.09
N GLU A 293 -11.67 7.08 -18.38
CA GLU A 293 -10.28 7.23 -17.92
C GLU A 293 -9.58 8.50 -18.43
N GLY A 294 -9.90 8.95 -19.66
CA GLY A 294 -9.31 10.15 -20.27
C GLY A 294 -9.84 11.49 -19.75
N VAL A 295 -10.87 11.47 -18.89
CA VAL A 295 -11.45 12.68 -18.31
C VAL A 295 -10.62 13.08 -17.11
N ALA A 296 -9.90 14.20 -17.19
CA ALA A 296 -8.94 14.61 -16.17
C ALA A 296 -9.59 14.87 -14.80
N ARG A 297 -10.26 16.02 -14.63
CA ARG A 297 -10.73 16.51 -13.32
C ARG A 297 -12.18 16.18 -12.99
N HIS A 298 -13.07 16.41 -13.95
CA HIS A 298 -14.49 16.14 -13.81
C HIS A 298 -15.12 15.86 -15.18
N ALA A 299 -16.29 15.23 -15.19
CA ALA A 299 -17.07 15.09 -16.41
C ALA A 299 -17.49 16.48 -16.93
N ALA A 300 -17.39 16.68 -18.24
CA ALA A 300 -17.82 17.89 -18.95
C ALA A 300 -18.97 17.62 -19.92
N SER A 301 -19.28 16.35 -20.19
CA SER A 301 -20.35 15.91 -21.08
C SER A 301 -21.05 14.66 -20.56
N ALA A 302 -22.25 14.36 -21.08
CA ALA A 302 -22.97 13.15 -20.70
C ALA A 302 -22.25 11.87 -21.16
N GLU A 303 -21.48 11.95 -22.25
CA GLU A 303 -20.67 10.87 -22.79
C GLU A 303 -19.51 10.46 -21.88
N ASP A 304 -19.03 11.38 -21.02
CA ASP A 304 -17.95 11.09 -20.06
C ASP A 304 -18.35 10.03 -19.03
N PHE A 305 -19.65 9.83 -18.81
CA PHE A 305 -20.20 8.85 -17.88
C PHE A 305 -20.41 7.48 -18.54
N VAL A 306 -19.32 6.71 -18.64
CA VAL A 306 -19.31 5.36 -19.21
C VAL A 306 -20.12 4.34 -18.41
N ASN A 307 -20.38 4.59 -17.12
CA ASN A 307 -21.23 3.73 -16.29
C ASN A 307 -22.23 4.58 -15.48
N ALA A 308 -23.43 4.04 -15.25
CA ALA A 308 -24.43 4.62 -14.33
C ALA A 308 -24.04 4.41 -12.85
N ALA A 309 -22.81 4.77 -12.50
CA ALA A 309 -22.26 4.67 -11.17
C ALA A 309 -22.67 5.86 -10.30
N SER A 310 -22.56 5.69 -8.98
CA SER A 310 -23.03 6.67 -8.02
C SER A 310 -22.01 6.93 -6.90
N ILE A 311 -22.01 8.15 -6.37
CA ILE A 311 -21.36 8.48 -5.10
C ILE A 311 -22.47 8.65 -4.06
N LYS A 312 -22.62 7.67 -3.17
CA LYS A 312 -23.79 7.62 -2.27
C LYS A 312 -23.83 8.75 -1.23
N ASN A 313 -22.69 9.20 -0.73
CA ASN A 313 -22.59 10.33 0.19
C ASN A 313 -21.18 10.90 0.21
N VAL A 314 -21.09 12.20 0.47
CA VAL A 314 -19.84 12.94 0.65
C VAL A 314 -19.94 13.75 1.94
N LYS A 315 -18.90 13.73 2.77
CA LYS A 315 -18.83 14.51 3.99
C LYS A 315 -17.44 15.06 4.20
N ILE A 316 -17.33 16.38 4.24
CA ILE A 316 -16.15 17.11 4.74
C ILE A 316 -16.35 17.34 6.23
N THR A 317 -15.41 16.87 7.06
CA THR A 317 -15.56 16.85 8.52
C THR A 317 -14.73 17.90 9.26
N GLY A 318 -13.80 18.56 8.57
CA GLY A 318 -12.76 19.38 9.18
C GLY A 318 -11.61 18.56 9.73
N LEU A 319 -10.46 19.21 9.89
CA LEU A 319 -9.25 18.61 10.44
C LEU A 319 -9.25 18.68 11.96
N LYS A 320 -8.99 17.55 12.60
CA LYS A 320 -8.80 17.51 14.06
C LYS A 320 -7.33 17.79 14.36
N ASN A 321 -7.08 18.67 15.33
CA ASN A 321 -5.72 19.04 15.77
C ASN A 321 -4.86 19.80 14.75
N ALA A 322 -5.48 20.52 13.81
CA ALA A 322 -4.79 21.42 12.88
C ALA A 322 -5.14 22.89 13.20
N PRO A 323 -4.56 23.49 14.27
CA PRO A 323 -4.88 24.87 14.63
C PRO A 323 -4.51 25.82 13.49
N GLY A 324 -5.39 26.78 13.20
CA GLY A 324 -5.20 27.79 12.16
C GLY A 324 -5.68 27.39 10.76
N ILE A 325 -5.89 26.10 10.47
CA ILE A 325 -6.55 25.69 9.22
C ILE A 325 -8.06 25.76 9.43
N THR A 326 -8.69 26.69 8.72
CA THR A 326 -10.13 26.96 8.89
C THR A 326 -10.96 26.60 7.66
N ARG A 327 -10.34 26.47 6.48
CA ARG A 327 -10.96 26.04 5.23
C ARG A 327 -10.67 24.57 4.95
N PHE A 328 -11.67 23.79 4.55
CA PHE A 328 -11.56 22.33 4.44
C PHE A 328 -12.02 21.75 3.10
N PHE A 329 -12.46 22.59 2.17
CA PHE A 329 -12.89 22.17 0.85
C PHE A 329 -12.53 23.27 -0.15
N ALA A 330 -11.61 22.99 -1.05
CA ALA A 330 -11.17 23.89 -2.10
C ALA A 330 -10.82 23.08 -3.35
N ASP A 331 -11.07 23.62 -4.55
CA ASP A 331 -10.63 23.06 -5.83
C ASP A 331 -10.85 21.54 -5.98
N THR A 332 -11.96 21.01 -5.48
CA THR A 332 -12.20 19.55 -5.41
C THR A 332 -13.46 19.16 -6.16
N ASN A 333 -13.37 18.11 -6.97
CA ASN A 333 -14.45 17.64 -7.82
C ASN A 333 -15.02 16.29 -7.39
N PHE A 334 -16.34 16.15 -7.52
CA PHE A 334 -17.04 14.88 -7.43
C PHE A 334 -17.87 14.68 -8.69
N SER A 335 -17.57 13.63 -9.46
CA SER A 335 -18.31 13.28 -10.68
C SER A 335 -18.90 11.87 -10.60
N ALA A 336 -20.20 11.75 -10.81
CA ALA A 336 -20.88 10.45 -10.89
C ALA A 336 -22.22 10.56 -11.61
N ALA A 337 -22.76 9.48 -12.18
CA ALA A 337 -24.10 9.54 -12.78
C ALA A 337 -25.20 9.92 -11.76
N SER A 338 -24.98 9.62 -10.47
CA SER A 338 -25.77 10.24 -9.38
C SER A 338 -24.93 10.45 -8.13
N ILE A 339 -25.17 11.56 -7.43
CA ILE A 339 -24.55 11.95 -6.18
C ILE A 339 -25.63 12.01 -5.10
N GLY A 340 -25.41 11.31 -3.99
CA GLY A 340 -26.33 11.31 -2.87
C GLY A 340 -26.19 12.57 -2.00
N ALA A 341 -26.17 12.38 -0.69
CA ALA A 341 -26.10 13.52 0.24
C ALA A 341 -24.66 14.03 0.38
N VAL A 342 -24.47 15.33 0.20
CA VAL A 342 -23.20 16.04 0.35
C VAL A 342 -23.28 16.99 1.54
N SER A 343 -22.23 16.99 2.38
CA SER A 343 -22.06 17.92 3.50
C SER A 343 -20.69 18.58 3.39
N LEU A 344 -20.68 19.89 3.16
CA LEU A 344 -19.48 20.71 3.08
C LEU A 344 -19.34 21.53 4.37
N LEU A 345 -18.11 21.64 4.87
CA LEU A 345 -17.76 22.41 6.06
C LEU A 345 -16.66 23.39 5.69
N ASN A 346 -16.88 24.68 5.95
CA ASN A 346 -15.92 25.77 5.71
C ASN A 346 -15.22 25.66 4.35
N ALA A 347 -15.99 25.50 3.29
CA ALA A 347 -15.45 25.57 1.93
C ALA A 347 -14.80 26.93 1.68
N ASP A 348 -13.74 26.92 0.90
CA ASP A 348 -13.18 28.07 0.23
C ASP A 348 -13.71 28.07 -1.21
N PHE A 349 -14.40 29.14 -1.59
CA PHE A 349 -15.03 29.25 -2.91
C PHE A 349 -14.24 30.12 -3.87
N ASP A 350 -13.20 30.80 -3.40
CA ASP A 350 -12.30 31.57 -4.25
C ASP A 350 -11.20 30.63 -4.77
N ASN A 351 -11.31 30.25 -6.03
CA ASN A 351 -10.38 29.36 -6.69
C ASN A 351 -9.83 30.01 -7.97
N GLY A 352 -9.76 31.34 -8.00
CA GLY A 352 -9.23 32.08 -9.13
C GLY A 352 -10.00 31.86 -10.44
N ASN A 353 -11.32 31.65 -10.37
CA ASN A 353 -12.20 31.31 -11.49
C ASN A 353 -11.96 29.90 -12.09
N VAL A 354 -11.24 29.03 -11.40
CA VAL A 354 -11.15 27.62 -11.78
C VAL A 354 -12.38 26.89 -11.25
N THR A 355 -13.20 26.39 -12.17
CA THR A 355 -14.42 25.65 -11.84
C THR A 355 -14.12 24.40 -11.02
N PHE A 356 -14.87 24.23 -9.92
CA PHE A 356 -14.85 22.99 -9.14
C PHE A 356 -16.20 22.71 -8.49
N GLY A 357 -16.47 21.44 -8.13
CA GLY A 357 -17.65 21.09 -7.34
C GLY A 357 -18.28 19.74 -7.65
N LEU A 358 -19.57 19.73 -7.93
CA LEU A 358 -20.40 18.53 -8.06
C LEU A 358 -20.97 18.41 -9.48
N PHE A 359 -20.65 17.31 -10.16
CA PHE A 359 -21.04 17.05 -11.54
C PHE A 359 -21.80 15.73 -11.61
N ALA A 360 -23.07 15.78 -12.02
CA ALA A 360 -23.88 14.59 -12.16
C ALA A 360 -24.48 14.46 -13.56
N ARG A 361 -24.60 13.23 -14.06
CA ARG A 361 -25.24 12.98 -15.36
C ARG A 361 -26.75 13.18 -15.27
N SER A 362 -27.31 14.05 -16.09
CA SER A 362 -28.74 14.25 -16.26
C SER A 362 -29.46 12.96 -16.65
N THR A 363 -30.52 12.66 -15.91
CA THR A 363 -31.50 11.63 -16.28
C THR A 363 -32.89 12.24 -16.48
N GLY A 364 -32.97 13.58 -16.56
CA GLY A 364 -34.21 14.35 -16.67
C GLY A 364 -35.05 14.39 -15.38
N THR A 365 -34.51 13.93 -14.25
CA THR A 365 -35.29 13.85 -13.00
C THR A 365 -35.10 15.07 -12.09
N GLY A 366 -34.00 15.81 -12.25
CA GLY A 366 -33.59 16.87 -11.34
C GLY A 366 -33.23 16.38 -9.93
N ARG A 367 -32.98 15.06 -9.77
CA ARG A 367 -32.66 14.38 -8.50
C ARG A 367 -31.33 13.66 -8.54
N GLU A 368 -30.53 13.93 -9.57
CA GLU A 368 -29.22 13.34 -9.82
C GLU A 368 -28.25 13.70 -8.69
N ILE A 369 -28.39 14.91 -8.12
CA ILE A 369 -27.75 15.33 -6.87
C ILE A 369 -28.83 15.42 -5.78
N LYS A 370 -28.82 14.47 -4.84
CA LYS A 370 -29.90 14.33 -3.85
C LYS A 370 -30.01 15.56 -2.92
N SER A 371 -28.89 15.98 -2.34
CA SER A 371 -28.85 17.17 -1.49
C SER A 371 -27.42 17.61 -1.19
N VAL A 372 -27.19 18.91 -1.08
CA VAL A 372 -25.96 19.51 -0.57
C VAL A 372 -26.30 20.37 0.64
N ARG A 373 -25.49 20.28 1.70
CA ARG A 373 -25.58 21.16 2.86
C ARG A 373 -24.22 21.79 3.09
N TYR A 374 -24.22 23.10 3.33
CA TYR A 374 -23.04 23.86 3.65
C TYR A 374 -23.18 24.53 5.01
N LEU A 375 -22.07 24.57 5.75
CA LEU A 375 -21.91 25.32 6.96
C LEU A 375 -20.52 25.95 6.98
N ASP A 376 -20.46 27.27 7.13
CA ASP A 376 -19.25 28.00 7.49
C ASP A 376 -19.31 28.33 9.00
N THR A 377 -18.44 27.71 9.79
CA THR A 377 -18.36 27.97 11.23
C THR A 377 -17.63 29.25 11.57
N ILE A 378 -16.94 29.88 10.60
CA ILE A 378 -16.21 31.13 10.77
C ILE A 378 -17.18 32.30 10.58
N THR A 379 -17.92 32.31 9.48
CA THR A 379 -18.86 33.40 9.13
C THR A 379 -20.28 33.16 9.65
N GLY A 380 -20.62 31.91 9.98
CA GLY A 380 -21.98 31.49 10.34
C GLY A 380 -22.89 31.24 9.13
N GLU A 381 -22.37 31.38 7.91
CA GLU A 381 -23.12 31.15 6.68
C GLU A 381 -23.58 29.69 6.55
N ARG A 382 -24.79 29.50 6.02
CA ARG A 382 -25.36 28.18 5.75
C ARG A 382 -26.29 28.23 4.55
N TRP A 383 -26.23 27.21 3.71
CA TRP A 383 -27.18 27.02 2.62
C TRP A 383 -27.40 25.53 2.34
N GLN A 384 -28.40 25.24 1.53
CA GLN A 384 -28.69 23.88 1.08
C GLN A 384 -29.14 23.85 -0.38
N TYR A 385 -28.84 22.75 -1.06
CA TYR A 385 -29.34 22.39 -2.39
C TYR A 385 -30.09 21.04 -2.31
N PRO A 386 -31.19 20.84 -3.04
CA PRO A 386 -31.97 21.89 -3.68
C PRO A 386 -32.47 22.91 -2.63
N PRO A 387 -32.70 24.17 -3.04
CA PRO A 387 -33.18 25.20 -2.13
C PRO A 387 -34.58 24.84 -1.59
N ARG A 388 -35.03 25.49 -0.51
CA ARG A 388 -36.40 25.26 -0.02
C ARG A 388 -37.39 25.75 -1.08
N LYS A 389 -38.61 25.20 -1.07
CA LYS A 389 -39.64 25.54 -2.07
C LYS A 389 -39.84 27.06 -2.14
N GLY A 390 -39.53 27.66 -3.29
CA GLY A 390 -39.67 29.10 -3.55
C GLY A 390 -38.34 29.87 -3.53
N ASP A 391 -37.27 29.30 -3.00
CA ASP A 391 -35.95 29.93 -2.97
C ASP A 391 -35.17 29.63 -4.26
N VAL A 392 -34.42 30.61 -4.77
CA VAL A 392 -33.47 30.42 -5.87
C VAL A 392 -32.10 30.12 -5.27
N PHE A 393 -31.47 29.03 -5.71
CA PHE A 393 -30.09 28.73 -5.33
C PHE A 393 -29.13 29.50 -6.24
N VAL A 394 -28.30 30.35 -5.63
CA VAL A 394 -27.15 30.98 -6.28
C VAL A 394 -25.91 30.35 -5.68
N ALA A 395 -25.12 29.65 -6.49
CA ALA A 395 -23.90 29.03 -6.01
C ALA A 395 -22.88 30.12 -5.59
N PRO A 396 -22.20 29.98 -4.45
CA PRO A 396 -21.20 30.94 -4.02
C PRO A 396 -19.89 30.77 -4.80
N GLY A 397 -19.33 31.89 -5.28
CA GLY A 397 -18.00 31.94 -5.92
C GLY A 397 -17.87 30.98 -7.10
N ASP A 398 -16.79 30.20 -7.10
CA ASP A 398 -16.43 29.29 -8.20
C ASP A 398 -17.05 27.88 -8.04
N LEU A 399 -17.89 27.65 -7.01
CA LEU A 399 -18.54 26.36 -6.81
C LEU A 399 -19.60 26.12 -7.90
N VAL A 400 -19.49 24.97 -8.56
CA VAL A 400 -20.47 24.49 -9.53
C VAL A 400 -21.23 23.27 -8.99
N ILE A 401 -22.56 23.31 -9.15
CA ILE A 401 -23.47 22.17 -8.96
C ILE A 401 -24.18 21.98 -10.29
N GLU A 402 -23.69 21.05 -11.09
CA GLU A 402 -24.12 20.88 -12.48
C GLU A 402 -24.71 19.49 -12.73
N ILE A 403 -25.81 19.50 -13.48
CA ILE A 403 -26.43 18.30 -14.02
C ILE A 403 -26.17 18.34 -15.53
N ILE A 404 -25.27 17.48 -15.99
CA ILE A 404 -24.73 17.42 -17.37
C ILE A 404 -25.58 16.54 -18.26
#